data_AF-A0A6L6IN27-F1
#
_entry.id   AF-A0A6L6IN27-F1
#
_cell.length_a   1.000
_cell.length_b   1.000
_cell.length_c   1.000
_cell.angle_alpha   90.00
_cell.angle_beta   90.00
_cell.angle_gamma   90.00
#
_symmetry.space_group_name_H-M   'P 1'
#
loop_
_entity.id
_entity.type
_entity.pdbx_description
1 polymer ?
#
loop_
_entity_poly.entity_id
_entity_poly.type
_entity_poly.pdbx_seq_one_letter_code
_entity_poly.pdbx_strand_id
1 'polypeptide(L)'
;MHWSWKIARGRVQPENVPAKSGVDIDWVHRGAGGKVDTTASINAAKAMVRAYGMTNLNVAPALNSRHTEGNAVDMSLSWSGNLEIKNKRGDTVVINTLPRDGMNSQLHEVGKTFGVIKYHGGSNDKPHWSTDGR
;
A
#
# COMPACT_ATOMS: atom_id res chain seq x y z
N MET A 1 -5.69 10.10 0.27
CA MET A 1 -5.92 9.09 -0.78
C MET A 1 -7.30 8.42 -0.68
N HIS A 2 -7.65 7.76 0.43
CA HIS A 2 -8.97 7.12 0.60
C HIS A 2 -10.16 8.07 0.33
N TRP A 3 -10.17 9.23 1.00
CA TRP A 3 -11.30 10.17 0.94
C TRP A 3 -11.41 10.88 -0.40
N SER A 4 -10.30 11.32 -1.00
CA SER A 4 -10.29 11.88 -2.35
C SER A 4 -10.87 10.90 -3.38
N TRP A 5 -10.55 9.59 -3.27
CA TRP A 5 -11.12 8.57 -4.14
C TRP A 5 -12.63 8.43 -3.98
N LYS A 6 -13.15 8.47 -2.74
CA LYS A 6 -14.59 8.38 -2.45
C LYS A 6 -15.34 9.63 -2.91
N ILE A 7 -14.83 10.83 -2.63
CA ILE A 7 -15.44 12.11 -3.05
C ILE A 7 -15.50 12.19 -4.57
N ALA A 8 -14.39 11.89 -5.25
CA ALA A 8 -14.30 11.95 -6.72
C ALA A 8 -15.34 11.08 -7.44
N ARG A 9 -15.84 10.03 -6.77
CA ARG A 9 -16.86 9.08 -7.24
C ARG A 9 -18.23 9.28 -6.60
N GLY A 10 -18.44 10.38 -5.87
CA GLY A 10 -19.72 10.70 -5.23
C GLY A 10 -20.15 9.70 -4.14
N ARG A 11 -19.21 8.92 -3.59
CA ARG A 11 -19.50 7.90 -2.56
C ARG A 11 -19.52 8.45 -1.15
N VAL A 12 -19.03 9.67 -0.96
CA VAL A 12 -19.08 10.41 0.30
C VAL A 12 -19.15 11.89 -0.03
N GLN A 13 -19.93 12.65 0.74
CA GLN A 13 -19.92 14.11 0.66
C GLN A 13 -18.64 14.65 1.30
N PRO A 14 -18.05 15.74 0.78
CA PRO A 14 -16.83 16.30 1.34
C PRO A 14 -16.93 16.67 2.83
N GLU A 15 -18.09 17.16 3.27
CA GLU A 15 -18.39 17.53 4.65
C GLU A 15 -18.44 16.34 5.61
N ASN A 16 -18.66 15.13 5.08
CA ASN A 16 -18.74 13.90 5.86
C ASN A 16 -17.38 13.21 6.02
N VAL A 17 -16.30 13.80 5.49
CA VAL A 17 -14.95 13.26 5.69
C VAL A 17 -14.49 13.60 7.11
N PRO A 18 -14.14 12.59 7.94
CA PRO A 18 -13.60 12.84 9.27
C PRO A 18 -12.29 13.64 9.21
N ALA A 19 -12.15 14.60 10.12
CA ALA A 19 -10.88 15.28 10.34
C ALA A 19 -9.82 14.27 10.78
N LYS A 20 -8.58 14.47 10.31
CA LYS A 20 -7.44 13.62 10.68
C LYS A 20 -6.35 14.49 11.32
N SER A 21 -6.06 14.23 12.59
CA SER A 21 -4.97 14.93 13.29
C SER A 21 -3.64 14.80 12.54
N GLY A 22 -2.90 15.91 12.49
CA GLY A 22 -1.62 16.03 11.79
C GLY A 22 -1.72 16.09 10.27
N VAL A 23 -2.93 16.16 9.70
CA VAL A 23 -3.15 16.25 8.25
C VAL A 23 -4.12 17.39 7.97
N ASP A 24 -3.60 18.50 7.47
CA ASP A 24 -4.39 19.65 7.06
C ASP A 24 -4.82 19.49 5.60
N ILE A 25 -6.03 18.97 5.40
CA ILE A 25 -6.65 18.88 4.08
C ILE A 25 -8.03 19.52 4.17
N ASP A 26 -8.24 20.57 3.38
CA ASP A 26 -9.57 21.11 3.16
C ASP A 26 -10.31 20.26 2.14
N TRP A 27 -11.28 19.48 2.62
CA TRP A 27 -12.17 18.72 1.75
C TRP A 27 -13.33 19.57 1.23
N VAL A 28 -13.71 20.63 1.94
CA VAL A 28 -14.94 21.41 1.70
C VAL A 28 -14.57 22.77 1.14
N HIS A 29 -14.40 22.81 -0.18
CA HIS A 29 -14.10 24.05 -0.86
C HIS A 29 -15.30 24.99 -0.76
N ARG A 30 -15.04 26.27 -0.51
CA ARG A 30 -16.07 27.30 -0.38
C ARG A 30 -15.89 28.38 -1.44
N GLY A 31 -16.99 28.78 -2.06
CA GLY A 31 -17.04 29.87 -3.01
C GLY A 31 -17.28 31.22 -2.33
N ALA A 32 -17.70 32.21 -3.14
CA ALA A 32 -18.02 33.55 -2.65
C ALA A 32 -19.07 33.53 -1.52
N GLY A 33 -18.82 34.30 -0.46
CA GLY A 33 -19.71 34.36 0.72
C GLY A 33 -19.65 33.12 1.61
N GLY A 34 -18.63 32.26 1.48
CA GLY A 34 -18.43 31.10 2.36
C GLY A 34 -19.36 29.92 2.10
N LYS A 35 -20.16 29.96 1.03
CA LYS A 35 -21.03 28.86 0.63
C LYS A 35 -20.19 27.68 0.13
N VAL A 36 -20.61 26.47 0.47
CA VAL A 36 -19.95 25.26 -0.03
C VAL A 36 -20.02 25.21 -1.56
N ASP A 37 -18.89 24.95 -2.19
CA ASP A 37 -18.75 24.63 -3.59
C ASP A 37 -18.41 23.14 -3.74
N THR A 38 -19.47 22.33 -3.82
CA THR A 38 -19.36 20.88 -3.98
C THR A 38 -18.67 20.51 -5.29
N THR A 39 -18.87 21.29 -6.36
CA THR A 39 -18.22 21.05 -7.66
C THR A 39 -16.72 21.25 -7.55
N ALA A 40 -16.27 22.32 -6.92
CA ALA A 40 -14.85 22.56 -6.67
C ALA A 40 -14.23 21.45 -5.80
N SER A 41 -14.94 21.03 -4.75
CA SER A 41 -14.51 19.95 -3.85
C SER A 41 -14.32 18.62 -4.60
N ILE A 42 -15.29 18.24 -5.46
CA ILE A 42 -15.21 17.04 -6.30
C ILE A 42 -14.08 17.15 -7.32
N ASN A 43 -13.89 18.31 -7.95
CA ASN A 43 -12.85 18.52 -8.94
C ASN A 43 -11.44 18.44 -8.32
N ALA A 44 -11.25 19.00 -7.12
CA ALA A 44 -10.02 18.87 -6.36
C ALA A 44 -9.74 17.41 -5.97
N ALA A 45 -10.76 16.68 -5.49
CA ALA A 45 -10.65 15.25 -5.21
C ALA A 45 -10.27 14.43 -6.46
N LYS A 46 -10.85 14.74 -7.63
CA LYS A 46 -10.48 14.13 -8.92
C LYS A 46 -9.03 14.46 -9.31
N ALA A 47 -8.56 15.68 -9.04
CA ALA A 47 -7.17 16.06 -9.27
C ALA A 47 -6.21 15.22 -8.41
N MET A 48 -6.51 15.03 -7.13
CA MET A 48 -5.74 14.14 -6.26
C MET A 48 -5.76 12.68 -6.77
N VAL A 49 -6.92 12.18 -7.21
CA VAL A 49 -7.03 10.82 -7.78
C VAL A 49 -6.09 10.64 -8.96
N ARG A 50 -6.01 11.62 -9.86
CA ARG A 50 -5.07 11.57 -10.99
C ARG A 50 -3.61 11.68 -10.55
N ALA A 51 -3.30 12.65 -9.70
CA ALA A 51 -1.93 12.91 -9.26
C ALA A 51 -1.29 11.72 -8.54
N TYR A 52 -2.07 10.97 -7.75
CA TYR A 52 -1.60 9.78 -7.04
C TYR A 52 -1.83 8.46 -7.80
N GLY A 53 -2.13 8.50 -9.10
CA GLY A 53 -2.27 7.30 -9.94
C GLY A 53 -3.47 6.41 -9.57
N MET A 54 -4.47 6.95 -8.87
CA MET A 54 -5.62 6.18 -8.34
C MET A 54 -6.78 6.05 -9.34
N THR A 55 -6.63 6.57 -10.56
CA THR A 55 -7.68 6.60 -11.59
C THR A 55 -8.27 5.22 -11.85
N ASN A 56 -7.42 4.21 -11.98
CA ASN A 56 -7.80 2.84 -12.37
C ASN A 56 -8.11 1.92 -11.19
N LEU A 57 -8.12 2.44 -9.95
CA LEU A 57 -8.46 1.63 -8.78
C LEU A 57 -9.96 1.32 -8.73
N ASN A 58 -10.30 0.06 -8.55
CA ASN A 58 -11.69 -0.42 -8.39
C ASN A 58 -12.22 -0.22 -6.96
N VAL A 59 -11.34 -0.11 -5.98
CA VAL A 59 -11.65 0.13 -4.57
C VAL A 59 -10.87 1.32 -4.04
N ALA A 60 -11.39 1.98 -3.01
CA ALA A 60 -10.66 3.06 -2.36
C ALA A 60 -9.38 2.49 -1.69
N PRO A 61 -8.26 3.23 -1.70
CA PRO A 61 -7.09 2.89 -0.90
C PRO A 61 -7.49 2.59 0.55
N ALA A 62 -6.96 1.51 1.13
CA ALA A 62 -7.32 1.10 2.48
C ALA A 62 -6.91 2.16 3.53
N LEU A 63 -7.73 2.36 4.56
CA LEU A 63 -7.36 3.17 5.73
C LEU A 63 -6.47 2.38 6.69
N ASN A 64 -6.77 1.10 6.83
CA ASN A 64 -6.05 0.16 7.68
C ASN A 64 -5.44 -0.91 6.77
N SER A 65 -4.12 -1.01 6.77
CA SER A 65 -3.35 -2.04 6.10
C SER A 65 -2.05 -2.26 6.86
N ARG A 66 -1.34 -3.34 6.56
CA ARG A 66 -0.02 -3.57 7.16
C ARG A 66 0.97 -2.44 6.86
N HIS A 67 0.86 -1.78 5.71
CA HIS A 67 1.68 -0.60 5.40
C HIS A 67 1.33 0.61 6.26
N THR A 68 0.05 0.89 6.53
CA THR A 68 -0.33 2.04 7.38
C THR A 68 -0.01 1.80 8.85
N GLU A 69 0.12 0.53 9.26
CA GLU A 69 0.56 0.12 10.60
C GLU A 69 2.10 0.08 10.76
N GLY A 70 2.86 0.20 9.68
CA GLY A 70 4.33 0.02 9.70
C GLY A 70 4.79 -1.44 9.82
N ASN A 71 3.90 -2.39 9.50
CA ASN A 71 4.11 -3.84 9.62
C ASN A 71 4.36 -4.53 8.26
N ALA A 72 4.49 -3.78 7.18
CA ALA A 72 4.79 -4.29 5.84
C ALA A 72 5.79 -3.44 5.09
N VAL A 73 6.48 -4.07 4.14
CA VAL A 73 7.40 -3.47 3.19
C VAL A 73 7.24 -4.14 1.82
N ASP A 74 7.30 -3.32 0.78
CA ASP A 74 7.34 -3.81 -0.59
C ASP A 74 8.79 -3.94 -1.06
N MET A 75 9.17 -5.14 -1.46
CA MET A 75 10.51 -5.45 -1.94
C MET A 75 10.44 -6.26 -3.24
N SER A 76 10.90 -5.65 -4.33
CA SER A 76 11.20 -6.35 -5.57
C SER A 76 12.63 -6.90 -5.52
N LEU A 77 12.76 -8.22 -5.52
CA LEU A 77 14.05 -8.92 -5.37
C LEU A 77 14.38 -9.71 -6.63
N SER A 78 15.64 -9.74 -7.00
CA SER A 78 16.18 -10.63 -8.02
C SER A 78 17.64 -10.97 -7.71
N TRP A 79 18.08 -12.15 -8.15
CA TRP A 79 19.49 -12.55 -8.08
C TRP A 79 19.86 -13.53 -9.20
N SER A 80 21.15 -13.81 -9.33
CA SER A 80 21.71 -14.80 -10.26
C SER A 80 22.43 -15.91 -9.51
N GLY A 81 22.45 -17.12 -10.07
CA GLY A 81 23.13 -18.26 -9.45
C GLY A 81 22.53 -18.64 -8.09
N ASN A 82 23.32 -19.29 -7.24
CA ASN A 82 22.92 -19.61 -5.88
C ASN A 82 23.04 -18.36 -4.99
N LEU A 83 22.08 -18.17 -4.09
CA LEU A 83 22.11 -17.11 -3.09
C LEU A 83 22.49 -17.72 -1.74
N GLU A 84 23.61 -17.29 -1.17
CA GLU A 84 24.00 -17.64 0.19
C GLU A 84 23.59 -16.51 1.13
N ILE A 85 22.76 -16.82 2.13
CA ILE A 85 22.21 -15.83 3.06
C ILE A 85 22.12 -16.41 4.47
N LYS A 86 22.26 -15.53 5.48
CA LYS A 86 22.11 -15.91 6.88
C LYS A 86 20.62 -15.98 7.28
N ASN A 87 20.24 -17.00 8.03
CA ASN A 87 18.97 -17.02 8.75
C ASN A 87 19.08 -16.27 10.09
N LYS A 88 17.98 -16.13 10.84
CA LYS A 88 17.98 -15.43 12.15
C LYS A 88 18.90 -16.05 13.21
N ARG A 89 19.26 -17.33 13.10
CA ARG A 89 20.19 -18.00 14.02
C ARG A 89 21.67 -17.79 13.65
N GLY A 90 21.95 -17.20 12.47
CA GLY A 90 23.30 -17.01 11.96
C GLY A 90 23.82 -18.16 11.09
N ASP A 91 23.01 -19.17 10.81
CA ASP A 91 23.39 -20.27 9.90
C ASP A 91 23.36 -19.77 8.45
N THR A 92 24.31 -20.21 7.62
CA THR A 92 24.27 -19.98 6.18
C THR A 92 23.27 -20.94 5.53
N VAL A 93 22.31 -20.40 4.77
CA VAL A 93 21.38 -21.13 3.92
C VAL A 93 21.76 -20.86 2.47
N VAL A 94 21.87 -21.92 1.67
CA VAL A 94 22.06 -21.82 0.23
C VAL A 94 20.72 -21.97 -0.47
N ILE A 95 20.27 -20.89 -1.13
CA ILE A 95 19.09 -20.88 -1.97
C ILE A 95 19.51 -21.24 -3.40
N ASN A 96 19.15 -22.45 -3.83
CA ASN A 96 19.55 -23.02 -5.12
C ASN A 96 18.36 -23.37 -6.03
N THR A 97 17.14 -23.03 -5.63
CA THR A 97 15.92 -23.24 -6.42
C THR A 97 15.54 -22.02 -7.26
N LEU A 98 14.60 -22.23 -8.18
CA LEU A 98 13.91 -21.19 -8.94
C LEU A 98 12.54 -20.86 -8.29
N PRO A 99 11.94 -19.68 -8.58
CA PRO A 99 12.51 -18.55 -9.32
C PRO A 99 13.65 -17.88 -8.54
N ARG A 100 14.47 -17.07 -9.22
CA ARG A 100 15.54 -16.28 -8.58
C ARG A 100 15.05 -14.87 -8.25
N ASP A 101 13.90 -14.80 -7.59
CA ASP A 101 13.21 -13.57 -7.20
C ASP A 101 12.48 -13.73 -5.84
N GLY A 102 11.76 -12.68 -5.43
CA GLY A 102 10.98 -12.66 -4.18
C GLY A 102 9.90 -13.74 -4.05
N MET A 103 9.62 -14.55 -5.07
CA MET A 103 8.66 -15.66 -5.04
C MET A 103 9.31 -17.02 -4.73
N ASN A 104 10.62 -17.08 -4.49
CA ASN A 104 11.32 -18.31 -4.15
C ASN A 104 10.89 -18.85 -2.76
N SER A 105 10.47 -20.12 -2.70
CA SER A 105 10.01 -20.74 -1.46
C SER A 105 11.11 -20.90 -0.39
N GLN A 106 12.36 -21.17 -0.78
CA GLN A 106 13.48 -21.22 0.17
C GLN A 106 13.76 -19.84 0.76
N LEU A 107 13.65 -18.76 -0.06
CA LEU A 107 13.74 -17.40 0.45
C LEU A 107 12.61 -17.07 1.43
N HIS A 108 11.38 -17.56 1.17
CA HIS A 108 10.24 -17.39 2.09
C HIS A 108 10.52 -18.03 3.46
N GLU A 109 11.08 -19.24 3.47
CA GLU A 109 11.46 -19.91 4.73
C GLU A 109 12.56 -19.15 5.48
N VAL A 110 13.56 -18.59 4.78
CA VAL A 110 14.57 -17.70 5.40
C VAL A 110 13.91 -16.45 5.98
N GLY A 111 13.05 -15.77 5.22
CA GLY A 111 12.33 -14.57 5.67
C GLY A 111 11.48 -14.81 6.90
N LYS A 112 10.76 -15.93 6.96
CA LYS A 112 9.97 -16.35 8.14
C LYS A 112 10.82 -16.42 9.41
N THR A 113 12.09 -16.80 9.32
CA THR A 113 12.97 -16.82 10.50
C THR A 113 13.15 -15.43 11.11
N PHE A 114 13.09 -14.36 10.30
CA PHE A 114 13.17 -12.96 10.74
C PHE A 114 11.79 -12.36 11.08
N GLY A 115 10.70 -13.11 10.93
CA GLY A 115 9.35 -12.58 11.05
C GLY A 115 8.91 -11.75 9.83
N VAL A 116 9.57 -11.93 8.67
CA VAL A 116 9.23 -11.26 7.41
C VAL A 116 8.61 -12.30 6.48
N ILE A 117 7.29 -12.26 6.36
CA ILE A 117 6.46 -13.30 5.73
C ILE A 117 5.97 -12.80 4.37
N LYS A 118 6.15 -13.63 3.34
CA LYS A 118 5.65 -13.34 1.99
C LYS A 118 4.13 -13.31 1.97
N TYR A 119 3.56 -12.37 1.22
CA TYR A 119 2.12 -12.30 0.96
C TYR A 119 1.51 -13.65 0.56
N HIS A 120 0.46 -14.06 1.26
CA HIS A 120 -0.24 -15.33 1.03
C HIS A 120 -1.02 -15.37 -0.27
N GLY A 121 -1.43 -14.22 -0.82
CA GLY A 121 -2.11 -14.14 -2.12
C GLY A 121 -1.17 -14.33 -3.32
N GLY A 122 0.10 -14.67 -3.08
CA GLY A 122 1.06 -15.09 -4.10
C GLY A 122 1.35 -13.99 -5.13
N SER A 123 1.17 -14.31 -6.42
CA SER A 123 1.52 -13.41 -7.53
C SER A 123 0.59 -12.20 -7.69
N ASN A 124 -0.52 -12.14 -6.94
CA ASN A 124 -1.39 -10.96 -6.91
C ASN A 124 -0.70 -9.73 -6.33
N ASP A 125 0.30 -9.95 -5.45
CA ASP A 125 1.14 -8.89 -4.90
C ASP A 125 2.57 -9.41 -4.65
N LYS A 126 3.36 -9.47 -5.72
CA LYS A 126 4.72 -10.03 -5.67
C LYS A 126 5.68 -9.24 -4.78
N PRO A 127 5.66 -7.90 -4.73
CA PRO A 127 6.55 -7.16 -3.84
C PRO A 127 6.21 -7.28 -2.35
N HIS A 128 4.98 -7.61 -1.97
CA HIS A 128 4.54 -7.50 -0.57
C HIS A 128 5.15 -8.52 0.39
N TRP A 129 5.72 -8.01 1.49
CA TRP A 129 6.15 -8.76 2.67
C TRP A 129 5.64 -8.08 3.94
N SER A 130 5.23 -8.86 4.93
CA SER A 130 4.70 -8.31 6.18
C SER A 130 5.00 -9.21 7.37
N THR A 131 4.64 -8.77 8.57
CA THR A 131 4.81 -9.56 9.79
C THR A 131 3.92 -10.82 9.85
N ASP A 132 2.86 -10.89 9.02
CA ASP A 132 1.87 -11.97 9.04
C ASP A 132 1.44 -12.49 7.66
N GLY A 133 2.06 -12.01 6.58
CA GLY A 133 1.79 -12.43 5.21
C GLY A 133 0.44 -11.98 4.65
N ARG A 134 -0.26 -11.07 5.34
CA ARG A 134 -1.51 -10.44 4.88
C ARG A 134 -1.26 -9.09 4.24
#